data_AF-A0A928EZM5-F1
#
_entry.id   AF-A0A928EZM5-F1
#
_cell.length_a   1.000
_cell.length_b   1.000
_cell.length_c   1.000
_cell.angle_alpha   90.00
_cell.angle_beta   90.00
_cell.angle_gamma   90.00
#
_symmetry.space_group_name_H-M   'P 1'
#
loop_
_entity.id
_entity.type
_entity.pdbx_description
1 polymer ?
#
loop_
_entity_poly.entity_id
_entity_poly.type
_entity_poly.pdbx_seq_one_letter_code
_entity_poly.pdbx_strand_id
1 'polypeptide(L)'
;MIRFHFITFASRKAVLFFWLFDSFEPRIKPRFAGKMNERDVLSYALYHKKTKKSMPCRESAQRGREECHLKTDHTAFKDNIPTQPVLDIPYFSGTLEGAVNLSLPFLENRIPFAVFTPGATVAARAARNTDLSKLLKHGDLVLPDGCGCVLAARLSGVRLPARIAGIDFAEALFSEAPPFSRVFLYGAKPGVAERAAARLRERHPDLIFAAADGYGDDPARRISAFCPHIVCVCLGAEKQERWIEQHKGELGGVLIGLGGSIDVWAGSVKRAPRFLQRTGLEWAYRTLRQPRRLPRLAPLPAYFWKCLLSRRCSKRQKKEEKGKSSVKM
;
A
#
# COMPACT_ATOMS: atom_id res chain seq x y z
N MET A 1 10.28 -39.16 21.12
CA MET A 1 8.86 -39.33 20.74
C MET A 1 7.99 -38.51 21.69
N ILE A 2 7.58 -37.29 21.29
CA ILE A 2 6.68 -36.46 22.10
C ILE A 2 5.31 -36.48 21.41
N ARG A 3 4.35 -37.17 22.04
CA ARG A 3 2.95 -37.29 21.60
C ARG A 3 2.26 -35.94 21.81
N PHE A 4 1.84 -35.30 20.71
CA PHE A 4 0.87 -34.20 20.75
C PHE A 4 -0.53 -34.79 21.01
N HIS A 5 -1.06 -34.60 22.20
CA HIS A 5 -2.50 -34.61 22.46
C HIS A 5 -3.04 -33.22 22.15
N PHE A 6 -3.62 -33.02 20.97
CA PHE A 6 -4.42 -31.82 20.68
C PHE A 6 -5.90 -32.14 20.90
N ILE A 7 -6.44 -31.42 21.87
CA ILE A 7 -7.80 -31.38 22.38
C ILE A 7 -8.82 -31.24 21.24
N THR A 8 -9.70 -32.23 21.16
CA THR A 8 -10.97 -32.19 20.42
C THR A 8 -11.96 -31.30 21.15
N PHE A 9 -12.05 -30.02 20.77
CA PHE A 9 -13.19 -29.15 21.12
C PHE A 9 -13.57 -28.29 19.91
N ALA A 10 -14.11 -28.95 18.89
CA ALA A 10 -14.67 -28.28 17.70
C ALA A 10 -16.06 -27.71 18.02
N SER A 11 -16.10 -26.51 18.61
CA SER A 11 -17.35 -25.74 18.65
C SER A 11 -17.69 -25.24 17.24
N ARG A 12 -18.98 -25.18 16.88
CA ARG A 12 -19.49 -24.64 15.60
C ARG A 12 -18.96 -23.22 15.26
N LYS A 13 -18.45 -22.47 16.25
CA LYS A 13 -17.81 -21.15 16.06
C LYS A 13 -16.41 -21.24 15.43
N ALA A 14 -15.64 -22.31 15.72
CA ALA A 14 -14.33 -22.54 15.12
C ALA A 14 -14.44 -22.93 13.64
N VAL A 15 -15.49 -23.66 13.27
CA VAL A 15 -15.80 -24.00 11.87
C VAL A 15 -16.18 -22.75 11.08
N LEU A 16 -16.93 -21.81 11.66
CA LEU A 16 -17.22 -20.52 11.01
C LEU A 16 -15.95 -19.67 10.82
N PHE A 17 -15.01 -19.75 11.78
CA PHE A 17 -13.70 -19.09 11.69
C PHE A 17 -12.81 -19.74 10.62
N PHE A 18 -12.86 -21.06 10.44
CA PHE A 18 -12.16 -21.74 9.34
C PHE A 18 -12.82 -21.46 7.98
N TRP A 19 -14.15 -21.46 7.89
CA TRP A 19 -14.90 -21.23 6.64
C TRP A 19 -14.74 -19.79 6.10
N LEU A 20 -14.52 -18.80 6.98
CA LEU A 20 -14.14 -17.44 6.59
C LEU A 20 -12.77 -17.36 5.89
N PHE A 21 -11.89 -18.33 6.12
CA PHE A 21 -10.51 -18.39 5.62
C PHE A 21 -10.28 -19.46 4.54
N ASP A 22 -11.20 -20.42 4.36
CA ASP A 22 -11.02 -21.59 3.47
C ASP A 22 -11.12 -21.30 1.96
N SER A 23 -11.08 -20.03 1.54
CA SER A 23 -11.07 -19.65 0.12
C SER A 23 -10.41 -18.28 -0.03
N PHE A 24 -9.08 -18.22 0.17
CA PHE A 24 -8.32 -16.97 0.07
C PHE A 24 -7.86 -16.61 -1.35
N GLU A 25 -8.19 -17.41 -2.36
CA GLU A 25 -8.09 -17.03 -3.77
C GLU A 25 -9.48 -16.79 -4.35
N PRO A 26 -9.92 -15.53 -4.49
CA PRO A 26 -11.03 -15.24 -5.38
C PRO A 26 -10.59 -15.63 -6.80
N ARG A 27 -11.14 -16.71 -7.36
CA ARG A 27 -11.12 -16.98 -8.80
C ARG A 27 -12.01 -15.94 -9.50
N ILE A 28 -11.52 -14.71 -9.58
CA ILE A 28 -12.17 -13.59 -10.26
C ILE A 28 -11.17 -13.08 -11.29
N LYS A 29 -11.59 -13.00 -12.56
CA LYS A 29 -10.78 -12.34 -13.59
C LYS A 29 -10.50 -10.90 -13.14
N PRO A 30 -9.24 -10.45 -13.06
CA PRO A 30 -8.94 -9.09 -12.66
C PRO A 30 -9.66 -8.12 -13.58
N ARG A 31 -10.29 -7.09 -12.99
CA ARG A 31 -10.99 -6.03 -13.74
C ARG A 31 -10.04 -5.13 -14.52
N PHE A 32 -8.73 -5.25 -14.30
CA PHE A 32 -7.71 -4.46 -14.97
C PHE A 32 -6.46 -5.32 -15.16
N ALA A 33 -6.15 -5.61 -16.42
CA ALA A 33 -4.92 -6.25 -16.88
C ALA A 33 -4.17 -5.37 -17.90
N GLY A 34 -4.63 -4.12 -18.09
CA GLY A 34 -4.06 -3.20 -19.08
C GLY A 34 -2.91 -2.37 -18.52
N LYS A 35 -2.03 -1.90 -19.42
CA LYS A 35 -1.08 -0.82 -19.13
C LYS A 35 -1.83 0.52 -19.17
N MET A 36 -1.49 1.45 -18.27
CA MET A 36 -1.97 2.84 -18.39
C MET A 36 -1.50 3.43 -19.73
N ASN A 37 -2.31 4.29 -20.33
CA ASN A 37 -1.90 4.97 -21.55
C ASN A 37 -0.82 6.04 -21.23
N GLU A 38 0.05 6.35 -22.19
CA GLU A 38 1.13 7.33 -22.01
C GLU A 38 0.61 8.73 -21.65
N ARG A 39 -0.60 9.09 -22.13
CA ARG A 39 -1.22 10.40 -21.87
C ARG A 39 -1.52 10.63 -20.38
N ASP A 40 -1.98 9.60 -19.67
CA ASP A 40 -2.28 9.67 -18.24
C ASP A 40 -0.99 9.86 -17.42
N VAL A 41 0.07 9.14 -17.79
CA VAL A 41 1.41 9.26 -17.16
C VAL A 41 2.00 10.65 -17.42
N LEU A 42 1.94 11.14 -18.65
CA LEU A 42 2.41 12.48 -19.03
C LEU A 42 1.61 13.59 -18.32
N SER A 43 0.30 13.45 -18.22
CA SER A 43 -0.56 14.41 -17.51
C SER A 43 -0.19 14.50 -16.03
N TYR A 44 0.07 13.34 -15.40
CA TYR A 44 0.55 13.29 -14.02
C TYR A 44 1.95 13.91 -13.86
N ALA A 45 2.88 13.58 -14.77
CA ALA A 45 4.23 14.15 -14.79
C ALA A 45 4.21 15.69 -14.87
N LEU A 46 3.34 16.23 -15.72
CA LEU A 46 3.18 17.68 -15.92
C LEU A 46 2.56 18.36 -14.69
N TYR A 47 1.60 17.74 -14.02
CA TYR A 47 1.05 18.24 -12.76
C TYR A 47 2.15 18.40 -11.71
N HIS A 48 2.97 17.37 -11.49
CA HIS A 48 4.05 17.42 -10.50
C HIS A 48 5.18 18.40 -10.87
N LYS A 49 5.46 18.59 -12.18
CA LYS A 49 6.38 19.64 -12.64
C LYS A 49 5.84 21.05 -12.38
N LYS A 50 4.54 21.30 -12.58
CA LYS A 50 3.89 22.59 -12.29
C LYS A 50 3.89 22.90 -10.79
N THR A 51 3.59 21.92 -9.93
CA THR A 51 3.65 22.12 -8.47
C THR A 51 5.07 22.38 -7.96
N LYS A 52 6.10 21.87 -8.65
CA LYS A 52 7.52 22.21 -8.37
C LYS A 52 7.86 23.67 -8.72
N LYS A 53 7.25 24.24 -9.77
CA LYS A 53 7.46 25.64 -10.17
C LYS A 53 6.68 26.64 -9.29
N SER A 54 5.69 26.21 -8.51
CA SER A 54 4.79 27.10 -7.76
C SER A 54 5.11 27.25 -6.26
N MET A 55 6.32 26.93 -5.79
CA MET A 55 6.80 27.35 -4.46
C MET A 55 7.67 28.61 -4.60
N PRO A 56 7.54 29.61 -3.70
CA PRO A 56 7.88 30.98 -4.02
C PRO A 56 9.39 31.20 -4.01
N CYS A 57 9.96 31.44 -5.18
CA CYS A 57 11.12 32.31 -5.26
C CYS A 57 10.60 33.74 -5.09
N ARG A 58 11.04 34.43 -4.03
CA ARG A 58 10.79 35.85 -3.80
C ARG A 58 11.51 36.65 -4.90
N GLU A 59 11.01 36.66 -6.13
CA GLU A 59 11.41 37.58 -7.21
C GLU A 59 10.68 37.21 -8.49
N SER A 60 9.47 37.74 -8.67
CA SER A 60 8.86 38.06 -9.99
C SER A 60 7.37 38.38 -9.81
N ALA A 61 7.09 39.38 -8.99
CA ALA A 61 5.92 40.22 -9.27
C ALA A 61 6.22 40.96 -10.59
N GLN A 62 5.22 41.05 -11.47
CA GLN A 62 5.22 41.79 -12.75
C GLN A 62 5.80 41.06 -13.98
N ARG A 63 4.97 40.18 -14.55
CA ARG A 63 4.69 40.01 -16.00
C ARG A 63 3.60 38.94 -16.06
N GLY A 64 2.34 39.27 -16.31
CA GLY A 64 1.86 39.66 -17.63
C GLY A 64 1.03 38.48 -18.14
N ARG A 65 -0.29 38.66 -18.15
CA ARG A 65 -1.32 37.69 -18.54
C ARG A 65 -1.01 37.13 -19.93
N GLU A 66 -0.85 35.82 -20.05
CA GLU A 66 -1.18 34.96 -21.21
C GLU A 66 -0.56 33.56 -21.02
N GLU A 67 -1.15 32.70 -20.20
CA GLU A 67 -0.84 31.25 -20.24
C GLU A 67 -2.12 30.40 -20.15
N CYS A 68 -2.53 29.96 -21.33
CA CYS A 68 -3.26 28.76 -21.72
C CYS A 68 -3.97 27.91 -20.64
N HIS A 69 -5.27 27.76 -20.86
CA HIS A 69 -6.20 26.82 -20.22
C HIS A 69 -5.81 25.33 -20.41
N LEU A 70 -4.83 24.84 -19.65
CA LEU A 70 -4.64 23.41 -19.40
C LEU A 70 -4.78 23.15 -17.91
N LYS A 71 -6.03 22.92 -17.47
CA LYS A 71 -6.33 22.24 -16.19
C LYS A 71 -5.79 20.82 -16.29
N THR A 72 -4.53 20.62 -15.90
CA THR A 72 -3.90 19.30 -15.82
C THR A 72 -4.33 18.65 -14.50
N ASP A 73 -5.41 17.86 -14.57
CA ASP A 73 -6.10 17.23 -13.44
C ASP A 73 -5.35 16.00 -12.91
N HIS A 74 -4.59 16.16 -11.82
CA HIS A 74 -4.12 15.04 -10.99
C HIS A 74 -5.27 14.13 -10.52
N THR A 75 -6.47 14.70 -10.37
CA THR A 75 -7.73 14.01 -10.08
C THR A 75 -8.07 12.98 -11.16
N ALA A 76 -7.97 13.34 -12.44
CA ALA A 76 -8.28 12.44 -13.55
C ALA A 76 -7.39 11.18 -13.58
N PHE A 77 -6.10 11.31 -13.22
CA PHE A 77 -5.20 10.16 -13.10
C PHE A 77 -5.63 9.21 -11.96
N LYS A 78 -5.91 9.74 -10.78
CA LYS A 78 -6.34 8.94 -9.62
C LYS A 78 -7.69 8.26 -9.87
N ASP A 79 -8.57 8.91 -10.61
CA ASP A 79 -9.88 8.39 -10.98
C ASP A 79 -9.76 7.18 -11.94
N ASN A 80 -8.67 7.08 -12.70
CA ASN A 80 -8.41 5.96 -13.62
C ASN A 80 -7.80 4.72 -12.94
N ILE A 81 -7.30 4.83 -11.70
CA ILE A 81 -6.80 3.67 -10.96
C ILE A 81 -8.01 2.88 -10.42
N PRO A 82 -8.16 1.59 -10.75
CA PRO A 82 -9.28 0.79 -10.27
C PRO A 82 -9.16 0.61 -8.76
N THR A 83 -10.03 1.29 -8.01
CA THR A 83 -10.10 1.19 -6.55
C THR A 83 -11.45 0.65 -6.09
N GLN A 84 -11.47 0.13 -4.87
CA GLN A 84 -12.62 -0.38 -4.18
C GLN A 84 -12.59 0.13 -2.74
N PRO A 85 -13.51 1.02 -2.33
CA PRO A 85 -13.50 1.57 -0.99
C PRO A 85 -13.89 0.50 0.03
N VAL A 86 -13.06 0.32 1.06
CA VAL A 86 -13.41 -0.44 2.26
C VAL A 86 -13.51 0.56 3.40
N LEU A 87 -14.76 0.90 3.76
CA LEU A 87 -15.05 2.12 4.51
C LEU A 87 -14.45 3.33 3.78
N ASP A 88 -13.48 4.00 4.40
CA ASP A 88 -12.83 5.20 3.87
C ASP A 88 -11.54 4.93 3.08
N ILE A 89 -11.07 3.68 2.99
CA ILE A 89 -9.76 3.39 2.38
C ILE A 89 -9.96 2.92 0.93
N PRO A 90 -9.39 3.63 -0.07
CA PRO A 90 -9.58 3.32 -1.48
C PRO A 90 -8.59 2.23 -1.94
N TYR A 91 -8.80 0.98 -1.51
CA TYR A 91 -7.90 -0.12 -1.86
C TYR A 91 -7.88 -0.37 -3.36
N PHE A 92 -6.68 -0.58 -3.90
CA PHE A 92 -6.45 -1.00 -5.27
C PHE A 92 -7.15 -2.34 -5.55
N SER A 93 -7.84 -2.40 -6.68
CA SER A 93 -8.67 -3.51 -7.11
C SER A 93 -8.09 -4.17 -8.36
N GLY A 94 -6.87 -4.69 -8.25
CA GLY A 94 -6.17 -5.39 -9.33
C GLY A 94 -5.28 -6.52 -8.82
N THR A 95 -4.34 -6.95 -9.65
CA THR A 95 -3.33 -7.98 -9.32
C THR A 95 -2.01 -7.34 -8.88
N LEU A 96 -1.10 -8.17 -8.36
CA LEU A 96 0.29 -7.77 -8.12
C LEU A 96 0.95 -7.22 -9.39
N GLU A 97 0.83 -7.96 -10.50
CA GLU A 97 1.34 -7.54 -11.81
C GLU A 97 0.73 -6.21 -12.27
N GLY A 98 -0.58 -6.04 -12.11
CA GLY A 98 -1.25 -4.77 -12.44
C GLY A 98 -0.73 -3.60 -11.60
N ALA A 99 -0.48 -3.81 -10.30
CA ALA A 99 0.11 -2.78 -9.44
C ALA A 99 1.54 -2.41 -9.89
N VAL A 100 2.36 -3.39 -10.27
CA VAL A 100 3.73 -3.17 -10.77
C VAL A 100 3.68 -2.43 -12.10
N ASN A 101 2.86 -2.87 -13.05
CA ASN A 101 2.69 -2.22 -14.36
C ASN A 101 2.22 -0.77 -14.24
N LEU A 102 1.38 -0.45 -13.25
CA LEU A 102 0.98 0.92 -12.96
C LEU A 102 2.16 1.77 -12.43
N SER A 103 3.12 1.16 -11.74
CA SER A 103 4.23 1.86 -11.08
C SER A 103 5.46 2.03 -11.99
N LEU A 104 5.63 1.19 -13.02
CA LEU A 104 6.80 1.20 -13.91
C LEU A 104 7.04 2.56 -14.59
N PRO A 105 6.04 3.24 -15.18
CA PRO A 105 6.29 4.53 -15.83
C PRO A 105 6.79 5.61 -14.85
N PHE A 106 6.37 5.55 -13.58
CA PHE A 106 6.82 6.46 -12.53
C PHE A 106 8.26 6.17 -12.08
N LEU A 107 8.60 4.88 -12.02
CA LEU A 107 9.96 4.42 -11.76
C LEU A 107 10.91 4.90 -12.86
N GLU A 108 10.59 4.59 -14.12
CA GLU A 108 11.42 4.89 -15.29
C GLU A 108 11.67 6.40 -15.45
N ASN A 109 10.63 7.20 -15.28
CA ASN A 109 10.70 8.65 -15.42
C ASN A 109 11.10 9.36 -14.11
N ARG A 110 11.32 8.62 -13.02
CA ARG A 110 11.55 9.14 -11.66
C ARG A 110 10.53 10.20 -11.25
N ILE A 111 9.28 9.99 -11.62
CA ILE A 111 8.15 10.83 -11.23
C ILE A 111 7.69 10.34 -9.85
N PRO A 112 7.42 11.25 -8.89
CA PRO A 112 6.93 10.85 -7.58
C PRO A 112 5.69 9.97 -7.67
N PHE A 113 5.66 8.82 -6.99
CA PHE A 113 4.48 7.97 -6.93
C PHE A 113 4.42 7.25 -5.57
N ALA A 114 3.46 7.64 -4.73
CA ALA A 114 3.33 7.16 -3.36
C ALA A 114 2.48 5.88 -3.30
N VAL A 115 3.11 4.78 -2.89
CA VAL A 115 2.46 3.48 -2.70
C VAL A 115 2.34 3.17 -1.21
N PHE A 116 1.11 3.07 -0.73
CA PHE A 116 0.80 2.74 0.66
C PHE A 116 0.26 1.32 0.75
N THR A 117 0.67 0.56 1.77
CA THR A 117 0.26 -0.84 1.94
C THR A 117 -0.44 -1.06 3.29
N PRO A 118 -1.57 -0.38 3.56
CA PRO A 118 -2.19 -0.45 4.87
C PRO A 118 -2.88 -1.81 5.08
N GLY A 119 -2.37 -2.58 6.04
CA GLY A 119 -3.06 -3.78 6.51
C GLY A 119 -4.26 -3.47 7.40
N ALA A 120 -5.04 -4.50 7.76
CA ALA A 120 -6.29 -4.34 8.51
C ALA A 120 -6.12 -3.65 9.88
N THR A 121 -4.96 -3.79 10.53
CA THR A 121 -4.68 -3.10 11.80
C THR A 121 -4.50 -1.60 11.60
N VAL A 122 -3.86 -1.18 10.49
CA VAL A 122 -3.74 0.24 10.10
C VAL A 122 -5.12 0.77 9.70
N ALA A 123 -5.88 -0.02 8.94
CA ALA A 123 -7.23 0.34 8.54
C ALA A 123 -8.19 0.53 9.74
N ALA A 124 -8.07 -0.34 10.74
CA ALA A 124 -8.84 -0.23 11.98
C ALA A 124 -8.50 1.04 12.77
N ARG A 125 -7.22 1.47 12.76
CA ARG A 125 -6.81 2.75 13.34
C ARG A 125 -7.36 3.92 12.53
N ALA A 126 -7.24 3.88 11.20
CA ALA A 126 -7.77 4.92 10.31
C ALA A 126 -9.29 5.09 10.45
N ALA A 127 -10.04 4.01 10.69
CA ALA A 127 -11.49 4.07 10.93
C ALA A 127 -11.89 4.85 12.20
N ARG A 128 -10.93 5.16 13.08
CA ARG A 128 -11.08 5.94 14.32
C ARG A 128 -10.28 7.25 14.32
N ASN A 129 -9.43 7.47 13.31
CA ASN A 129 -8.55 8.63 13.21
C ASN A 129 -8.70 9.24 11.81
N THR A 130 -9.33 10.40 11.74
CA THR A 130 -9.60 11.12 10.50
C THR A 130 -8.34 11.53 9.75
N ASP A 131 -7.26 11.86 10.46
CA ASP A 131 -6.01 12.31 9.84
C ASP A 131 -5.27 11.15 9.18
N LEU A 132 -5.23 9.99 9.83
CA LEU A 132 -4.67 8.78 9.20
C LEU A 132 -5.53 8.33 8.02
N SER A 133 -6.86 8.44 8.12
CA SER A 133 -7.77 8.15 7.00
C SER A 133 -7.51 9.07 5.80
N LYS A 134 -7.41 10.39 6.03
CA LYS A 134 -7.07 11.38 5.00
C LYS A 134 -5.70 11.10 4.39
N LEU A 135 -4.70 10.83 5.22
CA LEU A 135 -3.35 10.50 4.78
C LEU A 135 -3.35 9.28 3.85
N LEU A 136 -4.05 8.19 4.20
CA LEU A 136 -4.13 7.01 3.35
C LEU A 136 -4.82 7.29 2.01
N LYS A 137 -5.81 8.19 1.95
CA LYS A 137 -6.47 8.63 0.70
C LYS A 137 -5.51 9.43 -0.20
N HIS A 138 -4.46 10.02 0.35
CA HIS A 138 -3.48 10.78 -0.43
C HIS A 138 -2.47 9.89 -1.17
N GLY A 139 -2.31 8.63 -0.79
CA GLY A 139 -1.49 7.68 -1.56
C GLY A 139 -1.98 7.56 -3.00
N ASP A 140 -1.04 7.51 -3.96
CA ASP A 140 -1.34 7.35 -5.38
C ASP A 140 -1.83 5.91 -5.66
N LEU A 141 -1.26 4.94 -4.96
CA LEU A 141 -1.68 3.54 -5.00
C LEU A 141 -1.79 2.96 -3.58
N VAL A 142 -2.96 2.44 -3.21
CA VAL A 142 -3.20 1.89 -1.87
C VAL A 142 -3.43 0.38 -1.95
N LEU A 143 -2.41 -0.42 -1.63
CA LEU A 143 -2.43 -1.87 -1.80
C LEU A 143 -3.07 -2.59 -0.60
N PRO A 144 -3.92 -3.61 -0.83
CA PRO A 144 -4.51 -4.41 0.24
C PRO A 144 -3.50 -5.39 0.85
N ASP A 145 -2.77 -4.92 1.86
CA ASP A 145 -1.74 -5.71 2.55
C ASP A 145 -2.33 -6.65 3.61
N GLY A 146 -2.20 -7.95 3.37
CA GLY A 146 -2.62 -8.97 4.32
C GLY A 146 -4.09 -9.39 4.20
N CYS A 147 -4.38 -10.55 4.80
CA CYS A 147 -5.67 -11.23 4.68
C CYS A 147 -6.83 -10.44 5.31
N GLY A 148 -6.54 -9.62 6.33
CA GLY A 148 -7.54 -8.85 7.03
C GLY A 148 -8.21 -7.79 6.14
N CYS A 149 -7.49 -7.23 5.16
CA CYS A 149 -8.05 -6.26 4.22
C CYS A 149 -9.07 -6.93 3.29
N VAL A 150 -8.75 -8.12 2.79
CA VAL A 150 -9.64 -8.93 1.98
C VAL A 150 -10.88 -9.34 2.77
N LEU A 151 -10.72 -9.72 4.05
CA LEU A 151 -11.83 -10.01 4.94
C LEU A 151 -12.71 -8.78 5.17
N ALA A 152 -12.12 -7.63 5.48
CA ALA A 152 -12.85 -6.37 5.67
C ALA A 152 -13.66 -6.00 4.42
N ALA A 153 -13.07 -6.11 3.23
CA ALA A 153 -13.76 -5.89 1.97
C ALA A 153 -14.98 -6.81 1.82
N ARG A 154 -14.81 -8.12 2.04
CA ARG A 154 -15.90 -9.11 1.98
C ARG A 154 -17.03 -8.77 2.94
N LEU A 155 -16.70 -8.38 4.17
CA LEU A 155 -17.69 -7.96 5.18
C LEU A 155 -18.45 -6.69 4.76
N SER A 156 -17.76 -5.74 4.14
CA SER A 156 -18.36 -4.54 3.52
C SER A 156 -19.14 -4.83 2.23
N GLY A 157 -19.16 -6.08 1.75
CA GLY A 157 -19.87 -6.46 0.53
C GLY A 157 -19.12 -6.10 -0.75
N VAL A 158 -17.84 -5.76 -0.62
CA VAL A 158 -16.93 -5.43 -1.71
C VAL A 158 -16.00 -6.63 -1.96
N ARG A 159 -15.50 -6.78 -3.18
CA ARG A 159 -14.55 -7.85 -3.51
C ARG A 159 -13.25 -7.23 -4.01
N LEU A 160 -12.16 -7.56 -3.33
CA LEU A 160 -10.81 -7.28 -3.80
C LEU A 160 -10.30 -8.50 -4.59
N PRO A 161 -9.72 -8.32 -5.79
CA PRO A 161 -9.26 -9.44 -6.60
C PRO A 161 -8.11 -10.22 -5.96
N ALA A 162 -7.19 -9.52 -5.29
CA ALA A 162 -6.00 -10.12 -4.70
C ALA A 162 -5.62 -9.46 -3.36
N ARG A 163 -4.94 -10.25 -2.52
CA ARG A 163 -4.09 -9.75 -1.43
C ARG A 163 -2.74 -9.38 -2.03
N ILE A 164 -2.27 -8.17 -1.81
CA ILE A 164 -0.97 -7.71 -2.33
C ILE A 164 -0.12 -7.29 -1.14
N ALA A 165 0.80 -8.16 -0.71
CA ALA A 165 1.71 -7.81 0.38
C ALA A 165 2.74 -6.79 -0.12
N GLY A 166 3.05 -5.78 0.68
CA GLY A 166 3.98 -4.72 0.27
C GLY A 166 5.36 -5.24 -0.10
N ILE A 167 5.86 -6.24 0.62
CA ILE A 167 7.15 -6.88 0.31
C ILE A 167 7.14 -7.61 -1.04
N ASP A 168 6.01 -8.25 -1.39
CA ASP A 168 5.87 -8.95 -2.68
C ASP A 168 5.80 -7.94 -3.83
N PHE A 169 5.11 -6.82 -3.61
CA PHE A 169 5.07 -5.70 -4.55
C PHE A 169 6.47 -5.09 -4.78
N ALA A 170 7.22 -4.83 -3.72
CA ALA A 170 8.57 -4.29 -3.83
C ALA A 170 9.53 -5.27 -4.55
N GLU A 171 9.51 -6.55 -4.21
CA GLU A 171 10.36 -7.56 -4.87
C GLU A 171 9.99 -7.77 -6.35
N ALA A 172 8.70 -7.72 -6.69
CA ALA A 172 8.27 -7.74 -8.08
C ALA A 172 8.72 -6.48 -8.82
N LEU A 173 8.58 -5.30 -8.21
CA LEU A 173 9.05 -4.04 -8.80
C LEU A 173 10.58 -4.02 -9.00
N PHE A 174 11.37 -4.61 -8.09
CA PHE A 174 12.81 -4.77 -8.28
C PHE A 174 13.15 -5.68 -9.47
N SER A 175 12.34 -6.72 -9.70
CA SER A 175 12.56 -7.67 -10.79
C SER A 175 12.27 -7.06 -12.16
N GLU A 176 11.31 -6.12 -12.22
CA GLU A 176 10.92 -5.41 -13.45
C GLU A 176 11.66 -4.06 -13.63
N ALA A 177 12.46 -3.65 -12.65
CA ALA A 177 13.18 -2.38 -12.73
C ALA A 177 14.28 -2.44 -13.81
N PRO A 178 14.45 -1.39 -14.63
CA PRO A 178 15.53 -1.33 -15.60
C PRO A 178 16.91 -1.51 -14.94
N PRO A 179 17.90 -2.10 -15.64
CA PRO A 179 19.27 -2.19 -15.14
C PRO A 179 19.80 -0.84 -14.65
N PHE A 180 20.60 -0.89 -13.59
CA PHE A 180 21.17 0.26 -12.88
C PHE A 180 20.14 1.16 -12.17
N SER A 181 18.89 0.72 -12.06
CA SER A 181 17.91 1.39 -11.23
C SER A 181 18.39 1.47 -9.78
N ARG A 182 18.18 2.64 -9.19
CA ARG A 182 18.66 3.02 -7.86
C ARG A 182 17.57 2.80 -6.82
N VAL A 183 17.83 1.95 -5.83
CA VAL A 183 16.90 1.60 -4.75
C VAL A 183 17.46 2.11 -3.43
N PHE A 184 16.67 2.91 -2.71
CA PHE A 184 17.04 3.40 -1.39
C PHE A 184 16.20 2.72 -0.31
N LEU A 185 16.84 2.13 0.70
CA LEU A 185 16.19 1.54 1.86
C LEU A 185 16.29 2.48 3.06
N TYR A 186 15.16 2.95 3.57
CA TYR A 186 15.13 3.91 4.67
C TYR A 186 14.33 3.39 5.86
N GLY A 187 14.96 3.27 7.04
CA GLY A 187 14.29 2.96 8.30
C GLY A 187 14.92 1.81 9.08
N ALA A 188 14.15 1.25 10.02
CA ALA A 188 14.64 0.31 11.04
C ALA A 188 15.78 0.84 11.92
N LYS A 189 16.34 -0.05 12.74
CA LYS A 189 17.46 0.24 13.66
C LYS A 189 18.78 0.39 12.90
N PRO A 190 19.77 1.09 13.48
CA PRO A 190 21.12 1.20 12.90
C PRO A 190 21.67 -0.17 12.48
N GLY A 191 22.21 -0.24 11.26
CA GLY A 191 22.79 -1.46 10.68
C GLY A 191 21.76 -2.47 10.13
N VAL A 192 20.45 -2.27 10.28
CA VAL A 192 19.44 -3.17 9.69
C VAL A 192 19.25 -2.86 8.20
N ALA A 193 19.18 -1.58 7.83
CA ALA A 193 18.96 -1.16 6.45
C ALA A 193 20.15 -1.51 5.55
N GLU A 194 21.37 -1.34 6.05
CA GLU A 194 22.61 -1.66 5.36
C GLU A 194 22.74 -3.16 5.10
N ARG A 195 22.40 -3.99 6.10
CA ARG A 195 22.35 -5.46 5.94
C ARG A 195 21.28 -5.90 4.93
N ALA A 196 20.13 -5.24 4.93
CA ALA A 196 19.10 -5.50 3.93
C ALA A 196 19.59 -5.15 2.51
N ALA A 197 20.27 -4.00 2.35
CA ALA A 197 20.85 -3.58 1.07
C ALA A 197 21.92 -4.55 0.56
N ALA A 198 22.81 -5.04 1.44
CA ALA A 198 23.83 -6.02 1.07
C ALA A 198 23.19 -7.31 0.50
N ARG A 199 22.20 -7.88 1.20
CA ARG A 199 21.49 -9.09 0.77
C ARG A 199 20.61 -8.88 -0.46
N LEU A 200 20.07 -7.68 -0.64
CA LEU A 200 19.31 -7.34 -1.84
C LEU A 200 20.23 -7.19 -3.06
N ARG A 201 21.44 -6.67 -2.89
CA ARG A 201 22.45 -6.57 -3.95
C ARG A 201 22.88 -7.95 -4.46
N GLU A 202 23.00 -8.93 -3.58
CA GLU A 202 23.26 -10.33 -3.97
C GLU A 202 22.11 -10.94 -4.80
N ARG A 203 20.86 -10.56 -4.51
CA ARG A 203 19.67 -11.07 -5.20
C ARG A 203 19.34 -10.33 -6.49
N HIS A 204 19.74 -9.06 -6.60
CA HIS A 204 19.48 -8.17 -7.72
C HIS A 204 20.78 -7.43 -8.09
N PRO A 205 21.74 -8.12 -8.75
CA PRO A 205 23.07 -7.56 -9.03
C PRO A 205 23.04 -6.36 -9.98
N ASP A 206 22.00 -6.27 -10.82
CA ASP A 206 21.83 -5.17 -11.77
C ASP A 206 21.26 -3.89 -11.13
N LEU A 207 20.91 -3.92 -9.85
CA LEU A 207 20.35 -2.76 -9.12
C LEU A 207 21.38 -2.14 -8.19
N ILE A 208 21.30 -0.81 -8.04
CA ILE A 208 22.18 -0.04 -7.17
C ILE A 208 21.43 0.23 -5.86
N PHE A 209 21.92 -0.33 -4.76
CA PHE A 209 21.31 -0.15 -3.43
C PHE A 209 22.09 0.84 -2.56
N ALA A 210 21.35 1.74 -1.91
CA ALA A 210 21.80 2.55 -0.77
C ALA A 210 20.83 2.41 0.40
N ALA A 211 21.30 2.77 1.60
CA ALA A 211 20.51 2.64 2.81
C ALA A 211 20.79 3.75 3.82
N ALA A 212 19.79 4.03 4.64
CA ALA A 212 19.91 4.79 5.89
C ALA A 212 18.96 4.21 6.93
N ASP A 213 19.40 4.17 8.19
CA ASP A 213 18.53 3.84 9.31
C ASP A 213 17.50 4.95 9.60
N GLY A 214 16.55 4.67 10.50
CA GLY A 214 15.51 5.62 10.90
C GLY A 214 15.89 6.58 12.04
N TYR A 215 17.17 6.68 12.40
CA TYR A 215 17.66 7.41 13.59
C TYR A 215 18.65 8.53 13.25
N GLY A 216 19.21 8.56 12.04
CA GLY A 216 20.13 9.61 11.60
C GLY A 216 19.46 10.93 11.22
N ASP A 217 20.27 11.99 11.14
CA ASP A 217 19.85 13.33 10.72
C ASP A 217 19.64 13.43 9.20
N ASP A 218 18.62 14.20 8.82
CA ASP A 218 18.26 14.58 7.45
C ASP A 218 18.34 13.44 6.39
N PRO A 219 17.53 12.38 6.55
CA PRO A 219 17.47 11.28 5.60
C PRO A 219 17.01 11.74 4.21
N ALA A 220 16.17 12.78 4.14
CA ALA A 220 15.66 13.31 2.87
C ALA A 220 16.78 13.81 1.97
N ARG A 221 17.75 14.57 2.51
CA ARG A 221 18.92 15.03 1.74
C ARG A 221 19.77 13.89 1.22
N ARG A 222 20.02 12.86 2.03
CA ARG A 222 20.78 11.67 1.61
C ARG A 222 20.06 10.90 0.49
N ILE A 223 18.74 10.75 0.62
CA ILE A 223 17.91 10.08 -0.39
C ILE A 223 17.91 10.91 -1.68
N SER A 224 17.75 12.22 -1.58
CA SER A 224 17.77 13.13 -2.73
C SER A 224 19.11 13.07 -3.47
N ALA A 225 20.23 13.12 -2.75
CA ALA A 225 21.58 13.03 -3.34
C ALA A 225 21.83 11.70 -4.07
N PHE A 226 21.16 10.62 -3.67
CA PHE A 226 21.27 9.32 -4.33
C PHE A 226 20.46 9.25 -5.65
N CYS A 227 19.47 10.13 -5.85
CA CYS A 227 18.54 10.13 -6.98
C CYS A 227 17.90 8.74 -7.24
N PRO A 228 17.16 8.17 -6.27
CA PRO A 228 16.53 6.86 -6.39
C PRO A 228 15.42 6.83 -7.46
N HIS A 229 15.21 5.63 -7.98
CA HIS A 229 14.01 5.27 -8.76
C HIS A 229 12.96 4.62 -7.84
N ILE A 230 13.41 3.95 -6.77
CA ILE A 230 12.55 3.35 -5.74
C ILE A 230 13.06 3.75 -4.36
N VAL A 231 12.15 4.19 -3.48
CA VAL A 231 12.42 4.47 -2.07
C VAL A 231 11.54 3.58 -1.19
N CYS A 232 12.16 2.66 -0.46
CA CYS A 232 11.49 1.78 0.49
C CYS A 232 11.51 2.38 1.90
N VAL A 233 10.40 2.96 2.34
CA VAL A 233 10.26 3.63 3.63
C VAL A 233 9.70 2.66 4.68
N CYS A 234 10.52 2.37 5.69
CA CYS A 234 10.33 1.29 6.67
C CYS A 234 10.30 1.84 8.12
N LEU A 235 9.63 2.97 8.33
CA LEU A 235 9.49 3.65 9.63
C LEU A 235 8.33 3.12 10.49
N GLY A 236 7.48 2.29 9.89
CA GLY A 236 6.23 1.83 10.48
C GLY A 236 5.04 2.70 10.08
N ALA A 237 3.85 2.09 10.13
CA ALA A 237 2.61 2.69 9.67
C ALA A 237 2.32 4.03 10.38
N GLU A 238 1.69 4.93 9.63
CA GLU A 238 1.50 6.36 9.86
C GLU A 238 2.78 7.21 9.71
N LYS A 239 3.89 6.82 10.34
CA LYS A 239 5.14 7.57 10.24
C LYS A 239 5.68 7.54 8.81
N GLN A 240 5.69 6.36 8.18
CA GLN A 240 6.16 6.20 6.81
C GLN A 240 5.26 6.91 5.79
N GLU A 241 3.93 6.81 5.91
CA GLU A 241 3.01 7.48 4.99
C GLU A 241 3.12 9.01 5.13
N ARG A 242 3.25 9.52 6.36
CA ARG A 242 3.42 10.95 6.61
C ARG A 242 4.75 11.46 6.06
N TRP A 243 5.83 10.71 6.26
CA TRP A 243 7.13 11.06 5.72
C TRP A 243 7.13 11.07 4.18
N ILE A 244 6.50 10.07 3.55
CA ILE A 244 6.34 10.02 2.09
C ILE A 244 5.55 11.24 1.61
N GLU A 245 4.41 11.55 2.23
CA GLU A 245 3.59 12.70 1.83
C GLU A 245 4.36 14.03 1.92
N GLN A 246 5.20 14.18 2.95
CA GLN A 246 6.03 15.38 3.15
C GLN A 246 7.14 15.52 2.11
N HIS A 247 7.76 14.42 1.67
CA HIS A 247 8.97 14.48 0.85
C HIS A 247 8.77 14.03 -0.60
N LYS A 248 7.62 13.44 -0.96
CA LYS A 248 7.36 12.97 -2.34
C LYS A 248 7.44 14.10 -3.38
N GLY A 249 7.18 15.35 -3.00
CA GLY A 249 7.33 16.49 -3.92
C GLY A 249 8.78 16.80 -4.27
N GLU A 250 9.70 16.53 -3.34
CA GLU A 250 11.13 16.80 -3.47
C GLU A 250 11.87 15.59 -4.09
N LEU A 251 11.48 14.40 -3.66
CA LEU A 251 12.05 13.11 -4.07
C LEU A 251 11.39 12.60 -5.35
N GLY A 252 12.17 12.03 -6.26
CA GLY A 252 11.66 11.36 -7.46
C GLY A 252 11.40 9.86 -7.23
N GLY A 253 10.66 9.26 -8.16
CA GLY A 253 10.44 7.82 -8.25
C GLY A 253 9.32 7.28 -7.37
N VAL A 254 9.28 5.95 -7.24
CA VAL A 254 8.23 5.23 -6.50
C VAL A 254 8.59 5.15 -5.02
N LEU A 255 7.80 5.78 -4.16
CA LEU A 255 7.98 5.78 -2.71
C LEU A 255 7.00 4.80 -2.05
N ILE A 256 7.51 3.76 -1.41
CA ILE A 256 6.72 2.63 -0.90
C ILE A 256 6.82 2.54 0.61
N GLY A 257 5.68 2.63 1.31
CA GLY A 257 5.62 2.35 2.74
C GLY A 257 5.62 0.85 3.00
N LEU A 258 6.68 0.30 3.60
CA LEU A 258 6.88 -1.15 3.73
C LEU A 258 7.03 -1.68 5.16
N GLY A 259 7.04 -0.80 6.16
CA GLY A 259 7.10 -1.17 7.57
C GLY A 259 8.23 -2.17 7.87
N GLY A 260 7.89 -3.28 8.53
CA GLY A 260 8.87 -4.30 8.95
C GLY A 260 9.35 -5.25 7.84
N SER A 261 9.25 -4.87 6.57
CA SER A 261 9.78 -5.66 5.45
C SER A 261 11.31 -5.65 5.42
N ILE A 262 11.92 -4.54 5.85
CA ILE A 262 13.37 -4.40 5.94
C ILE A 262 14.01 -5.41 6.91
N ASP A 263 13.33 -5.77 8.01
CA ASP A 263 13.79 -6.82 8.93
C ASP A 263 13.80 -8.21 8.28
N VAL A 264 12.91 -8.43 7.30
CA VAL A 264 12.86 -9.68 6.53
C VAL A 264 14.02 -9.73 5.54
N TRP A 265 14.25 -8.66 4.80
CA TRP A 265 15.38 -8.55 3.88
C TRP A 265 16.74 -8.63 4.59
N ALA A 266 16.88 -8.00 5.75
CA ALA A 266 18.08 -8.10 6.58
C ALA A 266 18.31 -9.50 7.18
N GLY A 267 17.29 -10.38 7.15
CA GLY A 267 17.34 -11.71 7.75
C GLY A 267 17.09 -11.75 9.26
N SER A 268 16.86 -10.60 9.89
CA SER A 268 16.54 -10.49 11.32
C SER A 268 15.21 -11.18 11.67
N VAL A 269 14.27 -11.22 10.72
CA VAL A 269 12.96 -11.86 10.89
C VAL A 269 12.69 -12.83 9.75
N LYS A 270 12.44 -14.10 10.06
CA LYS A 270 11.96 -15.06 9.06
C LYS A 270 10.48 -14.78 8.73
N ARG A 271 10.17 -14.67 7.44
CA ARG A 271 8.78 -14.62 6.94
C ARG A 271 8.05 -15.94 7.25
N ALA A 272 6.72 -15.91 7.25
CA ALA A 272 5.93 -17.12 7.41
C ALA A 272 6.19 -18.10 6.26
N PRO A 273 6.19 -19.42 6.47
CA PRO A 273 6.20 -20.42 5.40
C PRO A 273 5.13 -20.14 4.33
N ARG A 274 5.41 -20.46 3.06
CA ARG A 274 4.52 -20.18 1.91
C ARG A 274 3.10 -20.72 2.12
N PHE A 275 2.95 -21.90 2.72
CA PHE A 275 1.63 -22.45 3.06
C PHE A 275 0.81 -21.51 3.97
N LEU A 276 1.42 -20.97 5.03
CA LEU A 276 0.75 -20.02 5.94
C LEU A 276 0.47 -18.67 5.29
N GLN A 277 1.30 -18.24 4.34
CA GLN A 277 1.02 -17.04 3.55
C GLN A 277 -0.21 -17.24 2.66
N ARG A 278 -0.32 -18.38 1.98
CA ARG A 278 -1.44 -18.74 1.09
C ARG A 278 -2.76 -18.92 1.82
N THR A 279 -2.73 -19.48 3.03
CA THR A 279 -3.93 -19.63 3.87
C THR A 279 -4.32 -18.35 4.63
N GLY A 280 -3.57 -17.27 4.46
CA GLY A 280 -3.82 -16.01 5.17
C GLY A 280 -3.48 -16.05 6.66
N LEU A 281 -2.70 -17.04 7.13
CA LEU A 281 -2.28 -17.20 8.53
C LEU A 281 -0.93 -16.53 8.84
N GLU A 282 -0.36 -15.78 7.90
CA GLU A 282 0.90 -15.05 8.08
C GLU A 282 0.86 -14.11 9.30
N TRP A 283 -0.26 -13.43 9.55
CA TRP A 283 -0.42 -12.58 10.73
C TRP A 283 -0.34 -13.37 12.03
N ALA A 284 -0.93 -14.57 12.09
CA ALA A 284 -0.92 -15.43 13.26
C ALA A 284 0.50 -15.91 13.55
N TYR A 285 1.21 -16.40 12.52
CA TYR A 285 2.63 -16.76 12.63
C TYR A 285 3.50 -15.61 13.15
N ARG A 286 3.33 -14.40 12.59
CA ARG A 286 4.09 -13.21 13.03
C ARG A 286 3.75 -12.82 14.47
N THR A 287 2.50 -12.98 14.88
CA THR A 287 2.03 -12.62 16.23
C THR A 287 2.57 -13.62 17.26
N LEU A 288 2.56 -14.92 16.96
CA LEU A 288 3.17 -15.96 17.79
C LEU A 288 4.67 -15.73 17.96
N ARG A 289 5.38 -15.35 16.89
CA ARG A 289 6.81 -15.03 16.96
C ARG A 289 7.14 -13.69 17.62
N GLN A 290 6.18 -12.76 17.67
CA GLN A 290 6.37 -11.43 18.23
C GLN A 290 5.13 -11.04 19.06
N PRO A 291 4.95 -11.64 20.24
CA PRO A 291 3.74 -11.47 21.06
C PRO A 291 3.51 -10.01 21.47
N ARG A 292 4.57 -9.19 21.52
CA ARG A 292 4.47 -7.73 21.71
C ARG A 292 3.59 -7.01 20.67
N ARG A 293 3.25 -7.65 19.56
CA ARG A 293 2.33 -7.12 18.53
C ARG A 293 0.86 -7.37 18.82
N LEU A 294 0.51 -8.24 19.78
CA LEU A 294 -0.88 -8.58 20.13
C LEU A 294 -1.79 -7.36 20.35
N PRO A 295 -1.37 -6.28 21.03
CA PRO A 295 -2.24 -5.11 21.25
C PRO A 295 -2.71 -4.46 19.95
N ARG A 296 -1.96 -4.61 18.84
CA ARG A 296 -2.34 -4.07 17.52
C ARG A 296 -3.56 -4.77 16.92
N LEU A 297 -3.91 -5.96 17.41
CA LEU A 297 -5.06 -6.74 16.93
C LEU A 297 -6.35 -6.38 17.68
N ALA A 298 -6.26 -5.76 18.86
CA ALA A 298 -7.42 -5.40 19.68
C ALA A 298 -8.47 -4.53 18.96
N PRO A 299 -8.13 -3.63 18.02
CA PRO A 299 -9.12 -2.85 17.27
C PRO A 299 -9.86 -3.65 16.17
N LEU A 300 -9.35 -4.82 15.76
CA LEU A 300 -9.86 -5.56 14.60
C LEU A 300 -11.31 -6.03 14.75
N PRO A 301 -11.78 -6.59 15.90
CA PRO A 301 -13.17 -7.03 16.04
C PRO A 301 -14.17 -5.90 15.79
N ALA A 302 -13.95 -4.73 16.41
CA ALA A 302 -14.79 -3.55 16.22
C ALA A 302 -14.73 -3.04 14.77
N TYR A 303 -13.56 -3.07 14.15
CA TYR A 303 -13.39 -2.68 12.75
C TYR A 303 -14.16 -3.60 11.79
N PHE A 304 -14.06 -4.92 11.96
CA PHE A 304 -14.81 -5.89 11.14
C PHE A 304 -16.32 -5.79 11.35
N TRP A 305 -16.76 -5.49 12.58
CA TRP A 305 -18.18 -5.21 12.86
C TRP A 305 -18.66 -3.97 12.10
N LYS A 306 -17.88 -2.87 12.12
CA LYS A 306 -18.17 -1.65 11.33
C LYS A 306 -18.26 -1.96 9.82
N CYS A 307 -17.34 -2.78 9.31
CA CYS A 307 -17.37 -3.24 7.92
C CYS A 307 -18.65 -4.02 7.59
N LEU A 308 -19.10 -4.89 8.48
CA LEU A 308 -20.34 -5.66 8.31
C LEU A 308 -21.59 -4.76 8.30
N LEU A 309 -21.63 -3.76 9.18
CA LEU A 309 -22.74 -2.80 9.25
C LEU A 309 -22.82 -1.89 8.03
N SER A 310 -21.68 -1.46 7.47
CA SER A 310 -21.66 -0.59 6.28
C SER A 310 -22.36 -1.26 5.07
N ARG A 311 -22.22 -2.57 4.92
CA ARG A 311 -22.90 -3.37 3.90
C ARG A 311 -24.42 -3.32 4.01
N ARG A 312 -24.95 -3.33 5.25
CA ARG A 312 -26.40 -3.28 5.51
C ARG A 312 -26.98 -1.92 5.15
N CYS A 313 -26.25 -0.85 5.44
CA CYS A 313 -26.67 0.52 5.12
C CYS A 313 -26.70 0.76 3.61
N SER A 314 -25.66 0.35 2.88
CA SER A 314 -25.61 0.48 1.40
C SER A 314 -26.70 -0.34 0.70
N LYS A 315 -27.01 -1.56 1.19
CA LYS A 315 -28.12 -2.37 0.65
C LYS A 315 -29.49 -1.72 0.90
N ARG A 316 -29.68 -1.08 2.05
CA ARG A 316 -30.92 -0.40 2.41
C ARG A 316 -31.16 0.83 1.55
N GLN A 317 -30.14 1.67 1.36
CA GLN A 317 -30.19 2.83 0.46
C GLN A 317 -30.51 2.43 -0.99
N LYS A 318 -29.83 1.40 -1.53
CA LYS A 318 -30.13 0.90 -2.90
C LYS A 318 -31.55 0.33 -3.04
N LYS A 319 -32.13 -0.22 -1.97
CA LYS A 319 -33.51 -0.73 -1.96
C LYS A 319 -34.52 0.42 -1.91
N GLU A 320 -34.22 1.47 -1.14
CA GLU A 320 -35.04 2.70 -1.06
C GLU A 320 -35.01 3.51 -2.36
N GLU A 321 -33.86 3.60 -3.05
CA GLU A 321 -33.74 4.26 -4.37
C GLU A 321 -34.48 3.50 -5.48
N LYS A 322 -34.38 2.16 -5.50
CA LYS A 322 -35.15 1.32 -6.43
C LYS A 322 -36.66 1.37 -6.14
N GLY A 323 -37.05 1.44 -4.88
CA GLY A 323 -38.45 1.63 -4.48
C GLY A 323 -39.01 2.98 -4.96
N LYS A 324 -38.23 4.07 -4.89
CA LYS A 324 -38.65 5.39 -5.38
C LYS A 324 -38.72 5.51 -6.91
N SER A 325 -37.90 4.75 -7.65
CA SER A 325 -38.02 4.69 -9.13
C SER A 325 -39.21 3.86 -9.61
N SER A 326 -39.63 2.84 -8.85
CA SER A 326 -40.76 1.98 -9.24
C SER A 326 -42.13 2.57 -8.90
N VAL A 327 -42.19 3.63 -8.09
CA VAL A 327 -43.41 4.41 -7.77
C VAL A 327 -43.59 5.61 -8.73
N LYS A 328 -42.61 5.86 -9.60
CA LYS A 328 -42.63 6.93 -10.61
C LYS A 328 -42.94 6.43 -12.05
N MET A 329 -43.31 5.17 -12.22
CA MET A 329 -43.82 4.63 -13.49
C MET A 329 -45.33 4.45 -13.46
#